data_AF-A0A8T3LVF8-F1
#
_entry.id   AF-A0A8T3LVF8-F1
#
_cell.length_a   1.000
_cell.length_b   1.000
_cell.length_c   1.000
_cell.angle_alpha   90.00
_cell.angle_beta   90.00
_cell.angle_gamma   90.00
#
_symmetry.space_group_name_H-M   'P 1'
#
loop_
_entity.id
_entity.type
_entity.pdbx_description
1 polymer ?
#
loop_
_entity_poly.entity_id
_entity_poly.type
_entity_poly.pdbx_seq_one_letter_code
_entity_poly.pdbx_strand_id
1 'polypeptide(L)'
;REAFTFEPPMPEEVDLAAAGIASVVWASGYARNYGWIDFPITDDLGFPKQQRGASDVPGLYFLGSLWQHSLVSATLFGPTVDGPPLLARMGLTPGRRSAVSPQ
;
A
#
# COMPACT_ATOMS: atom_id res chain seq x y z
N ARG A 1 -34.13 -2.45 16.05
CA ARG A 1 -33.14 -3.16 15.18
C ARG A 1 -32.49 -4.20 16.06
N GLU A 2 -32.78 -5.48 15.83
CA GLU A 2 -32.07 -6.56 16.53
C GLU A 2 -30.62 -6.61 16.06
N ALA A 3 -29.70 -6.92 16.97
CA ALA A 3 -28.29 -7.07 16.64
C ALA A 3 -28.08 -8.36 15.84
N PHE A 4 -27.39 -8.26 14.71
CA PHE A 4 -26.96 -9.42 13.94
C PHE A 4 -25.91 -10.19 14.76
N THR A 5 -26.24 -11.40 15.19
CA THR A 5 -25.45 -12.26 16.08
C THR A 5 -25.11 -13.58 15.40
N PHE A 6 -24.55 -13.49 14.19
CA PHE A 6 -23.95 -14.65 13.53
C PHE A 6 -22.51 -14.82 14.02
N GLU A 7 -22.25 -15.94 14.70
CA GLU A 7 -20.90 -16.37 15.06
C GLU A 7 -20.54 -17.57 14.14
N PRO A 8 -19.62 -17.42 13.19
CA PRO A 8 -19.20 -18.54 12.36
C PRO A 8 -18.43 -19.56 13.19
N PRO A 9 -18.54 -20.87 12.89
CA PRO A 9 -17.62 -21.85 13.45
C PRO A 9 -16.18 -21.52 12.99
N MET A 10 -15.25 -21.45 13.94
CA MET A 10 -13.83 -21.15 13.71
C MET A 10 -12.98 -22.40 14.02
N PRO A 11 -12.98 -23.43 13.14
CA PRO A 11 -12.15 -24.61 13.34
C PRO A 11 -10.66 -24.26 13.21
N GLU A 12 -9.83 -24.76 14.13
CA GLU A 12 -8.37 -24.59 14.09
C GLU A 12 -7.70 -25.58 13.12
N GLU A 13 -8.35 -26.70 12.84
CA GLU A 13 -7.85 -27.77 11.98
C GLU A 13 -8.94 -28.26 11.03
N VAL A 14 -8.51 -28.77 9.87
CA VAL A 14 -9.39 -29.38 8.88
C VAL A 14 -8.70 -30.58 8.25
N ASP A 15 -9.39 -31.72 8.20
CA ASP A 15 -8.98 -32.85 7.39
C ASP A 15 -9.36 -32.58 5.93
N LEU A 16 -8.36 -32.25 5.11
CA LEU A 16 -8.55 -31.91 3.70
C LEU A 16 -9.13 -33.07 2.89
N ALA A 17 -8.73 -34.32 3.21
CA ALA A 17 -9.19 -35.49 2.48
C ALA A 17 -10.66 -35.79 2.82
N ALA A 18 -11.01 -35.75 4.12
CA ALA A 18 -12.40 -35.91 4.55
C ALA A 18 -13.31 -34.78 4.02
N ALA A 19 -12.77 -33.56 3.85
CA ALA A 19 -13.47 -32.42 3.28
C ALA A 19 -13.54 -32.43 1.74
N GLY A 20 -12.89 -33.39 1.06
CA GLY A 20 -12.84 -33.46 -0.41
C GLY A 20 -12.03 -32.33 -1.07
N ILE A 21 -11.10 -31.70 -0.34
CA ILE A 21 -10.27 -30.59 -0.82
C ILE A 21 -8.97 -31.15 -1.41
N ALA A 22 -8.79 -30.97 -2.73
CA ALA A 22 -7.60 -31.45 -3.45
C ALA A 22 -6.47 -30.41 -3.56
N SER A 23 -6.80 -29.12 -3.42
CA SER A 23 -5.86 -28.01 -3.64
C SER A 23 -6.15 -26.85 -2.71
N VAL A 24 -5.09 -26.14 -2.29
CA VAL A 24 -5.17 -24.90 -1.53
C VAL A 24 -4.51 -23.78 -2.34
N VAL A 25 -5.23 -22.66 -2.51
CA VAL A 25 -4.71 -21.46 -3.16
C VAL A 25 -4.60 -20.34 -2.12
N TRP A 26 -3.38 -19.89 -1.87
CA TRP A 26 -3.13 -18.78 -0.96
C TRP A 26 -3.39 -17.45 -1.66
N ALA A 27 -4.55 -16.85 -1.37
CA ALA A 27 -4.96 -15.53 -1.86
C ALA A 27 -4.88 -14.43 -0.76
N SER A 28 -3.98 -14.61 0.21
CA SER A 28 -3.81 -13.72 1.37
C SER A 28 -2.98 -12.45 1.10
N GLY A 29 -2.68 -12.17 -0.17
CA GLY A 29 -1.93 -10.97 -0.58
C GLY A 29 -0.41 -11.16 -0.59
N TYR A 30 0.32 -10.06 -0.41
CA TYR A 30 1.78 -10.00 -0.48
C TYR A 30 2.34 -9.12 0.65
N ALA A 31 3.61 -9.31 0.99
CA ALA A 31 4.35 -8.43 1.90
C ALA A 31 5.10 -7.34 1.13
N ARG A 32 5.25 -6.17 1.74
CA ARG A 32 6.12 -5.09 1.23
C ARG A 32 7.58 -5.45 1.53
N ASN A 33 8.46 -5.29 0.55
CA ASN A 33 9.89 -5.49 0.75
C ASN A 33 10.64 -4.16 0.58
N TYR A 34 11.08 -3.58 1.70
CA TYR A 34 11.91 -2.38 1.76
C TYR A 34 13.37 -2.70 2.13
N GLY A 35 13.81 -3.97 2.04
CA GLY A 35 15.14 -4.41 2.47
C GLY A 35 16.32 -3.80 1.71
N TRP A 36 16.05 -2.99 0.68
CA TRP A 36 17.05 -2.19 -0.04
C TRP A 36 17.24 -0.78 0.56
N ILE A 37 16.45 -0.41 1.58
CA ILE A 37 16.52 0.88 2.28
C ILE A 37 17.09 0.64 3.69
N ASP A 38 18.29 1.12 3.95
CA ASP A 38 19.00 0.94 5.23
C ASP A 38 18.57 1.92 6.34
N PHE A 39 17.30 2.32 6.35
CA PHE A 39 16.73 3.23 7.36
C PHE A 39 15.56 2.57 8.09
N PRO A 40 15.32 2.91 9.37
CA PRO A 40 14.18 2.39 10.14
C PRO A 40 12.88 3.10 9.69
N ILE A 41 12.41 2.77 8.49
CA ILE A 41 11.34 3.49 7.77
C ILE A 41 9.98 2.83 7.91
N THR A 42 9.87 1.62 8.47
CA THR A 42 8.58 0.94 8.64
C THR A 42 8.05 1.02 10.06
N ASP A 43 6.72 0.89 10.21
CA ASP A 43 6.05 0.62 11.48
C ASP A 43 5.99 -0.89 11.79
N ASP A 44 5.34 -1.26 12.89
CA ASP A 44 5.18 -2.65 13.34
C ASP A 44 4.35 -3.51 12.38
N LEU A 45 3.58 -2.88 11.49
CA LEU A 45 2.77 -3.52 10.45
C LEU A 45 3.51 -3.55 9.09
N GLY A 46 4.77 -3.10 9.04
CA GLY A 46 5.59 -3.06 7.84
C GLY A 46 5.15 -2.00 6.82
N PHE A 47 4.32 -1.02 7.20
CA PHE A 47 4.00 0.13 6.36
C PHE A 47 5.08 1.21 6.52
N PRO A 48 5.38 1.97 5.45
CA PRO A 48 6.30 3.09 5.58
C PRO A 48 5.72 4.14 6.52
N LYS A 49 6.52 4.59 7.49
CA LYS A 49 6.23 5.73 8.37
C LYS A 49 6.31 6.99 7.53
N GLN A 50 5.13 7.50 7.18
CA GLN A 50 5.00 8.70 6.38
C GLN A 50 3.77 9.51 6.77
N GLN A 51 3.82 10.80 6.46
CA GLN A 51 2.64 11.66 6.45
C GLN A 51 2.45 12.24 5.04
N ARG A 52 1.39 11.78 4.36
CA ARG A 52 1.06 12.16 2.98
C ARG A 52 2.24 11.98 2.01
N GLY A 53 2.99 10.90 2.20
CA GLY A 53 4.16 10.53 1.39
C GLY A 53 5.50 11.09 1.88
N ALA A 54 5.53 12.03 2.82
CA ALA A 54 6.80 12.48 3.41
C ALA A 54 7.20 11.57 4.59
N SER A 55 8.40 10.99 4.55
CA SER A 55 8.93 10.20 5.65
C SER A 55 9.62 11.07 6.72
N ASP A 56 9.98 10.46 7.84
CA ASP A 56 10.80 11.11 8.88
C ASP A 56 12.27 11.29 8.46
N VAL A 57 12.70 10.61 7.38
CA VAL A 57 14.05 10.72 6.83
C VAL A 57 14.07 11.82 5.75
N PRO A 58 14.82 12.92 5.95
CA PRO A 58 14.91 13.99 4.96
C PRO A 58 15.38 13.46 3.60
N GLY A 59 14.68 13.84 2.53
CA GLY A 59 14.99 13.40 1.17
C GLY A 59 14.37 12.06 0.76
N LEU A 60 13.78 11.30 1.70
CA LEU A 60 13.06 10.07 1.41
C LEU A 60 11.55 10.28 1.44
N TYR A 61 10.90 9.89 0.34
CA TYR A 61 9.47 10.05 0.14
C TYR A 61 8.85 8.77 -0.43
N PHE A 62 7.59 8.54 -0.10
CA PHE A 62 6.79 7.41 -0.55
C PHE A 62 5.64 7.90 -1.43
N LEU A 63 5.35 7.15 -2.48
CA LEU A 63 4.24 7.39 -3.38
C LEU A 63 3.48 6.09 -3.60
N GLY A 64 2.16 6.15 -3.56
CA GLY A 64 1.30 4.99 -3.75
C GLY A 64 1.22 4.04 -2.56
N SER A 65 1.54 4.53 -1.35
CA SER A 65 1.33 3.73 -0.14
C SER A 65 -0.16 3.55 0.16
N LEU A 66 -0.54 2.38 0.69
CA LEU A 66 -1.88 2.20 1.26
C LEU A 66 -2.12 3.29 2.31
N TRP A 67 -3.30 3.92 2.25
CA TRP A 67 -3.68 5.02 3.15
C TRP A 67 -2.78 6.26 3.11
N GLN A 68 -2.05 6.51 2.01
CA GLN A 68 -1.25 7.72 1.88
C GLN A 68 -2.12 9.00 1.94
N HIS A 69 -3.10 9.09 1.04
CA HIS A 69 -4.20 10.06 1.17
C HIS A 69 -5.55 9.36 1.30
N SER A 70 -5.68 8.18 0.71
CA SER A 70 -6.90 7.37 0.75
C SER A 70 -6.55 5.90 0.53
N LEU A 71 -7.55 5.01 0.62
CA LEU A 71 -7.39 3.61 0.25
C LEU A 71 -6.97 3.44 -1.22
N VAL A 72 -7.40 4.35 -2.10
CA VAL A 72 -7.11 4.31 -3.55
C VAL A 72 -5.65 4.59 -3.87
N SER A 73 -4.88 5.15 -2.93
CA SER A 73 -3.45 5.45 -3.08
C SER A 73 -2.63 4.23 -3.53
N ALA A 74 -2.96 3.02 -3.05
CA ALA A 74 -2.26 1.78 -3.42
C ALA A 74 -2.74 1.13 -4.74
N THR A 75 -3.49 1.87 -5.56
CA THR A 75 -3.96 1.40 -6.86
C THR A 75 -3.13 2.02 -7.99
N LEU A 76 -3.34 1.54 -9.22
CA LEU A 76 -2.71 2.13 -10.40
C LEU A 76 -2.99 3.64 -10.55
N PHE A 77 -4.15 4.11 -10.11
CA PHE A 77 -4.55 5.52 -10.25
C PHE A 77 -4.13 6.39 -9.07
N GLY A 78 -3.88 5.80 -7.89
CA GLY A 78 -3.50 6.51 -6.67
C GLY A 78 -2.37 7.52 -6.86
N PRO A 79 -1.24 7.14 -7.48
CA PRO A 79 -0.12 8.04 -7.73
C PRO A 79 -0.45 9.31 -8.51
N THR A 80 -1.50 9.30 -9.36
CA THR A 80 -1.91 10.49 -10.12
C THR A 80 -2.51 11.58 -9.23
N VAL A 81 -3.13 11.17 -8.12
CA VAL A 81 -3.70 12.07 -7.11
C VAL A 81 -2.65 12.43 -6.05
N ASP A 82 -1.83 11.46 -5.65
CA ASP A 82 -0.85 11.62 -4.57
C ASP A 82 0.41 12.38 -4.99
N GLY A 83 0.80 12.31 -6.27
CA GLY A 83 2.05 12.88 -6.78
C GLY A 83 2.12 14.42 -6.71
N PRO A 84 1.15 15.16 -7.27
CA PRO A 84 1.21 16.62 -7.29
C PRO A 84 1.42 17.29 -5.91
N PRO A 85 0.67 16.93 -4.84
CA PRO A 85 0.93 17.51 -3.52
C PRO A 85 2.27 17.04 -2.93
N LEU A 86 2.75 15.84 -3.28
CA LEU A 86 4.05 15.33 -2.82
C LEU A 86 5.22 16.13 -3.41
N LEU A 87 5.16 16.50 -4.70
CA LEU A 87 6.20 17.30 -5.35
C LEU A 87 6.42 18.65 -4.65
N ALA A 88 5.33 19.31 -4.24
CA ALA A 88 5.41 20.55 -3.48
C ALA A 88 6.18 20.37 -2.16
N ARG A 89 6.01 19.22 -1.48
CA ARG A 89 6.74 18.88 -0.25
C ARG A 89 8.21 18.53 -0.49
N MET A 90 8.57 18.15 -1.70
CA MET A 90 9.96 17.95 -2.13
C MET A 90 10.64 19.27 -2.51
N GLY A 91 9.91 20.40 -2.53
CA GLY A 91 10.40 21.65 -3.10
C GLY A 91 10.58 21.60 -4.61
N LEU A 92 9.98 20.60 -5.28
CA LEU A 92 10.03 20.43 -6.72
C LEU A 92 8.84 21.16 -7.34
N THR A 93 9.09 22.30 -7.97
CA THR A 93 8.11 22.95 -8.83
C THR A 93 7.96 22.11 -10.11
N PRO A 94 6.74 21.91 -10.65
CA PRO A 94 6.57 21.25 -11.93
C PRO A 94 7.43 21.96 -12.99
N GLY A 95 8.49 21.28 -13.44
CA GLY A 95 9.28 21.77 -14.56
C GLY A 95 8.36 21.93 -15.76
N ARG A 96 8.39 23.10 -16.40
CA ARG A 96 7.68 23.35 -17.65
C ARG A 96 8.02 22.20 -18.60
N ARG A 97 7.03 21.37 -18.96
CA ARG A 97 7.24 20.33 -19.98
C ARG A 97 7.76 21.04 -21.22
N SER A 98 9.01 20.82 -21.58
CA SER A 98 9.47 21.11 -22.94
C SER A 98 8.54 20.32 -23.84
N ALA A 99 7.77 21.00 -24.68
CA ALA A 99 6.97 20.34 -25.68
C ALA A 99 7.92 19.44 -26.48
N VAL A 100 7.71 18.13 -26.41
CA VAL A 100 8.29 17.22 -27.39
C VAL A 100 7.66 17.65 -28.70
N SER A 101 8.43 18.31 -29.57
CA SER A 101 7.98 18.58 -30.93
C SER A 101 7.67 17.22 -31.58
N PRO A 102 6.43 17.02 -32.08
CA PRO A 102 6.19 15.87 -32.94
C PRO A 102 7.07 16.04 -34.18
N GLN A 103 7.84 15.00 -34.50
CA GLN A 103 8.47 14.85 -35.80
C GLN A 103 7.40 14.56 -36.85
#